data_AF-A0AAJ0GBT4-F1
#
_entry.id   AF-A0AAJ0GBT4-F1
#
_cell.length_a   1.000
_cell.length_b   1.000
_cell.length_c   1.000
_cell.angle_alpha   90.00
_cell.angle_beta   90.00
_cell.angle_gamma   90.00
#
_symmetry.space_group_name_H-M   'P 1'
#
loop_
_entity.id
_entity.type
_entity.pdbx_description
1 polymer ?
#
loop_
_entity_poly.entity_id
_entity_poly.type
_entity_poly.pdbx_seq_one_letter_code
_entity_poly.pdbx_strand_id
1 'polypeptide(L)'
;MAPLQPEGGLAAAEVAFYGPALLISTYIVFRHGLRGQLGWLYLVTLSILRLVGGSATLWSETQNDYSPAVLETAFITSAVGTAPLLLVLLGFLERVNDRITVGGVGKWVFRGIHLLSITALVLAIIGGTDIADRSASSRSTGHTLLQAGSVIFLAIYLALAAITILTFRRKGDAQPGDWKLIDAGLAALPFLLVRILYTVIVAFAKEGSVFYFSDVDVYVSAFMQFLMEAFVVVIFIVAGLLTPKQDKEGRGQREIGSVDLERAGGRGPMRSEDAGAGSKVEWGERRQRSAWDYRPSKLISDAISGR
;
A
#
# COMPACT_ATOMS: atom_id res chain seq x y z
N MET A 1 0.09 -34.00 -26.60
CA MET A 1 -0.08 -32.64 -26.03
C MET A 1 0.62 -31.70 -26.99
N ALA A 2 -0.13 -30.85 -27.70
CA ALA A 2 0.49 -29.82 -28.53
C ALA A 2 1.34 -28.90 -27.64
N PRO A 3 2.50 -28.42 -28.10
CA PRO A 3 3.27 -27.44 -27.36
C PRO A 3 2.40 -26.20 -27.13
N LEU A 4 2.32 -25.73 -25.87
CA LEU A 4 1.64 -24.49 -25.53
C LEU A 4 2.28 -23.35 -26.33
N GLN A 5 1.45 -22.46 -26.88
CA GLN A 5 1.94 -21.20 -27.43
C GLN A 5 2.67 -20.43 -26.31
N PRO A 6 3.64 -19.55 -26.64
CA PRO A 6 4.42 -18.84 -25.62
C PRO A 6 3.55 -18.11 -24.58
N GLU A 7 2.38 -17.60 -24.99
CA GLU A 7 1.40 -16.93 -24.12
C GLU A 7 0.78 -17.86 -23.07
N GLY A 8 0.39 -19.07 -23.46
CA GLY A 8 -0.12 -20.09 -22.53
C GLY A 8 0.94 -20.55 -21.53
N GLY A 9 2.22 -20.57 -21.92
CA GLY A 9 3.33 -20.84 -21.01
C GLY A 9 3.50 -19.76 -19.94
N LEU A 10 3.38 -18.48 -20.32
CA LEU A 10 3.41 -17.36 -19.38
C LEU A 10 2.23 -17.39 -18.41
N ALA A 11 1.01 -17.62 -18.91
CA ALA A 11 -0.19 -17.71 -18.08
C ALA A 11 -0.11 -18.88 -17.06
N ALA A 12 0.41 -20.03 -17.48
CA ALA A 12 0.65 -21.16 -16.58
C ALA A 12 1.68 -20.83 -15.49
N ALA A 13 2.77 -20.13 -15.84
CA ALA A 13 3.78 -19.68 -14.89
C ALA A 13 3.20 -18.67 -13.88
N GLU A 14 2.34 -17.76 -14.34
CA GLU A 14 1.64 -16.79 -13.50
C GLU A 14 0.75 -17.50 -12.47
N VAL A 15 -0.10 -18.42 -12.92
CA VAL A 15 -0.97 -19.18 -12.01
C VAL A 15 -0.14 -20.02 -11.01
N ALA A 16 0.93 -20.66 -11.47
CA ALA A 16 1.81 -21.47 -10.63
C ALA A 16 2.53 -20.64 -9.55
N PHE A 17 2.88 -19.38 -9.84
CA PHE A 17 3.53 -18.48 -8.89
C PHE A 17 2.52 -17.86 -7.90
N TYR A 18 1.38 -17.37 -8.37
CA TYR A 18 0.42 -16.69 -7.51
C TYR A 18 -0.39 -17.64 -6.62
N GLY A 19 -0.47 -18.92 -6.94
CA GLY A 19 -1.07 -19.96 -6.08
C GLY A 19 -0.45 -20.02 -4.67
N PRO A 20 0.86 -20.32 -4.55
CA PRO A 20 1.54 -20.30 -3.26
C PRO A 20 1.63 -18.89 -2.66
N ALA A 21 1.79 -17.84 -3.49
CA ALA A 21 1.80 -16.46 -3.00
C ALA A 21 0.49 -16.08 -2.29
N LEU A 22 -0.66 -16.54 -2.79
CA LEU A 22 -1.96 -16.35 -2.17
C LEU A 22 -2.03 -17.00 -0.79
N LEU A 23 -1.56 -18.25 -0.67
CA LEU A 23 -1.55 -18.97 0.60
C LEU A 23 -0.70 -18.26 1.65
N ILE A 24 0.51 -17.83 1.28
CA ILE A 24 1.42 -17.12 2.18
C ILE A 24 0.84 -15.75 2.56
N SER A 25 0.30 -15.00 1.59
CA SER A 25 -0.31 -13.69 1.84
C SER A 25 -1.51 -13.81 2.77
N THR A 26 -2.34 -14.82 2.58
CA THR A 26 -3.49 -15.13 3.44
C THR A 26 -3.04 -15.49 4.85
N TYR A 27 -1.98 -16.30 4.98
CA TYR A 27 -1.38 -16.61 6.28
C TYR A 27 -0.86 -15.35 7.00
N ILE A 28 -0.21 -14.42 6.29
CA ILE A 28 0.25 -13.15 6.86
C ILE A 28 -0.94 -12.32 7.37
N VAL A 29 -2.04 -12.24 6.61
CA VAL A 29 -3.26 -11.54 7.04
C VAL A 29 -3.82 -12.16 8.33
N PHE A 30 -3.88 -13.49 8.44
CA PHE A 30 -4.34 -14.16 9.66
C PHE A 30 -3.41 -13.94 10.85
N ARG A 31 -2.09 -13.97 10.63
CA ARG A 31 -1.08 -13.78 11.67
C ARG A 31 -1.15 -12.37 12.26
N HIS A 32 -1.28 -11.35 11.42
CA HIS A 32 -1.24 -9.96 11.86
C HIS A 32 -2.62 -9.38 12.19
N GLY A 33 -3.70 -10.02 11.74
CA GLY A 33 -5.08 -9.69 12.02
C GLY A 33 -5.73 -8.77 10.97
N LEU A 34 -7.04 -8.96 10.76
CA LEU A 34 -7.84 -8.23 9.75
C LEU A 34 -8.07 -6.74 10.09
N ARG A 35 -7.96 -6.36 11.36
CA ARG A 35 -8.21 -4.98 11.83
C ARG A 35 -6.90 -4.20 11.92
N GLY A 36 -6.59 -3.45 10.85
CA GLY A 36 -5.62 -2.35 10.89
C GLY A 36 -4.45 -2.44 9.91
N GLN A 37 -4.48 -3.35 8.93
CA GLN A 37 -3.30 -3.63 8.09
C GLN A 37 -3.67 -3.81 6.61
N LEU A 38 -4.19 -2.74 6.00
CA LEU A 38 -4.68 -2.72 4.61
C LEU A 38 -3.64 -3.23 3.59
N GLY A 39 -2.35 -2.97 3.82
CA GLY A 39 -1.27 -3.45 2.94
C GLY A 39 -1.25 -4.98 2.73
N TRP A 40 -1.56 -5.78 3.76
CA TRP A 40 -1.59 -7.24 3.60
C TRP A 40 -2.85 -7.72 2.86
N LEU A 41 -3.98 -7.04 3.07
CA LEU A 41 -5.20 -7.32 2.32
C LEU A 41 -4.99 -7.04 0.83
N TYR A 42 -4.29 -5.96 0.49
CA TYR A 42 -3.97 -5.68 -0.92
C TYR A 42 -3.05 -6.73 -1.55
N LEU A 43 -2.16 -7.41 -0.81
CA LEU A 43 -1.39 -8.55 -1.34
C LEU A 43 -2.29 -9.76 -1.66
N VAL A 44 -3.28 -10.04 -0.80
CA VAL A 44 -4.26 -11.11 -1.07
C VAL A 44 -5.10 -10.74 -2.29
N THR A 45 -5.64 -9.52 -2.35
CA THR A 45 -6.40 -9.04 -3.50
C THR A 45 -5.59 -9.10 -4.79
N LEU A 46 -4.33 -8.66 -4.76
CA LEU A 46 -3.41 -8.76 -5.89
C LEU A 46 -3.25 -10.21 -6.36
N SER A 47 -3.03 -11.14 -5.43
CA SER A 47 -2.84 -12.56 -5.76
C SER A 47 -4.10 -13.19 -6.36
N ILE A 48 -5.29 -12.83 -5.87
CA ILE A 48 -6.56 -13.29 -6.44
C ILE A 48 -6.74 -12.75 -7.86
N LEU A 49 -6.53 -11.45 -8.08
CA LEU A 49 -6.67 -10.83 -9.39
C LEU A 49 -5.75 -11.48 -10.43
N ARG A 50 -4.53 -11.81 -10.03
CA ARG A 50 -3.52 -12.46 -10.87
C ARG A 50 -3.86 -13.91 -11.18
N LEU A 51 -4.38 -14.65 -10.21
CA LEU A 51 -4.90 -16.00 -10.46
C LEU A 51 -6.08 -15.99 -11.43
N VAL A 52 -7.02 -15.04 -11.27
CA VAL A 52 -8.17 -14.91 -12.17
C VAL A 52 -7.71 -14.51 -13.58
N GLY A 53 -6.84 -13.52 -13.70
CA GLY A 53 -6.30 -13.09 -14.99
C GLY A 53 -5.52 -14.19 -15.72
N GLY A 54 -4.57 -14.83 -15.03
CA GLY A 54 -3.80 -15.95 -15.59
C GLY A 54 -4.68 -17.15 -15.97
N SER A 55 -5.72 -17.45 -15.18
CA SER A 55 -6.67 -18.53 -15.51
C SER A 55 -7.53 -18.18 -16.73
N ALA A 56 -7.95 -16.92 -16.87
CA ALA A 56 -8.72 -16.46 -18.02
C ALA A 56 -7.90 -16.53 -19.32
N THR A 57 -6.65 -16.07 -19.30
CA THR A 57 -5.73 -16.17 -20.44
C THR A 57 -5.42 -17.62 -20.80
N LEU A 58 -5.21 -18.48 -19.80
CA LEU A 58 -4.99 -19.91 -20.04
C LEU A 58 -6.22 -20.57 -20.69
N TRP A 59 -7.42 -20.18 -20.25
CA TRP A 59 -8.67 -20.69 -20.79
C TRP A 59 -8.90 -20.28 -22.25
N SER A 60 -8.68 -19.01 -22.61
CA SER A 60 -8.82 -18.54 -24.00
C SER A 60 -7.90 -19.30 -24.96
N GLU A 61 -6.65 -19.55 -24.54
CA GLU A 61 -5.68 -20.29 -25.34
C GLU A 61 -6.08 -21.76 -25.52
N THR A 62 -6.64 -22.41 -24.50
CA THR A 62 -7.07 -23.82 -24.63
C THR A 62 -8.31 -24.03 -25.50
N GLN A 63 -9.17 -23.02 -25.64
CA GLN A 63 -10.41 -23.14 -26.42
C GLN A 63 -10.28 -22.66 -27.86
N ASN A 64 -9.20 -21.92 -28.20
CA ASN A 64 -9.01 -21.31 -29.52
C ASN A 64 -10.20 -20.44 -29.97
N ASP A 65 -11.04 -20.04 -29.00
CA ASP A 65 -12.21 -19.19 -29.14
C ASP A 65 -11.92 -17.89 -28.38
N TYR A 66 -11.53 -16.87 -29.14
CA TYR A 66 -11.31 -15.50 -28.64
C TYR A 66 -12.68 -14.84 -28.41
N SER A 67 -13.42 -15.34 -27.42
CA SER A 67 -14.64 -14.67 -26.97
C SER A 67 -14.24 -13.29 -26.41
N PRO A 68 -14.88 -12.20 -26.86
CA PRO A 68 -14.51 -10.84 -26.47
C PRO A 68 -14.53 -10.65 -24.94
N ALA A 69 -15.43 -11.35 -24.24
CA ALA A 69 -15.52 -11.29 -22.79
C ALA A 69 -14.28 -11.84 -22.06
N VAL A 70 -13.59 -12.84 -22.62
CA VAL A 70 -12.40 -13.44 -21.99
C VAL A 70 -11.18 -12.53 -22.19
N LEU A 71 -11.03 -11.95 -23.39
CA LEU A 71 -10.01 -10.94 -23.69
C LEU A 71 -10.21 -9.68 -22.84
N GLU A 72 -11.46 -9.21 -22.73
CA GLU A 72 -11.82 -8.08 -21.87
C GLU A 72 -11.47 -8.37 -20.41
N THR A 73 -11.77 -9.58 -19.92
CA THR A 73 -11.43 -10.00 -18.55
C THR A 73 -9.92 -10.08 -18.33
N ALA A 74 -9.15 -10.65 -19.26
CA ALA A 74 -7.69 -10.72 -19.18
C ALA A 74 -7.05 -9.32 -19.17
N PHE A 75 -7.59 -8.40 -19.98
CA PHE A 75 -7.12 -7.03 -20.01
C PHE A 75 -7.46 -6.27 -18.73
N ILE A 76 -8.72 -6.35 -18.28
CA ILE A 76 -9.18 -5.74 -17.02
C ILE A 76 -8.32 -6.25 -15.86
N THR A 77 -8.13 -7.56 -15.74
CA THR A 77 -7.32 -8.14 -14.64
C THR A 77 -5.85 -7.71 -14.70
N SER A 78 -5.27 -7.59 -15.89
CA SER A 78 -3.91 -7.06 -16.07
C SER A 78 -3.78 -5.58 -15.64
N ALA A 79 -4.74 -4.74 -16.04
CA ALA A 79 -4.80 -3.33 -15.65
C ALA A 79 -5.07 -3.16 -14.14
N VAL A 80 -6.00 -3.94 -13.60
CA VAL A 80 -6.38 -3.94 -12.19
C VAL A 80 -5.23 -4.41 -11.31
N GLY A 81 -4.35 -5.30 -11.77
CA GLY A 81 -3.19 -5.78 -10.97
C GLY A 81 -2.19 -4.69 -10.55
N THR A 82 -2.11 -3.57 -11.27
CA THR A 82 -1.17 -2.48 -10.95
C THR A 82 -1.58 -1.67 -9.72
N ALA A 83 -2.88 -1.46 -9.50
CA ALA A 83 -3.39 -0.64 -8.41
C ALA A 83 -3.15 -1.28 -7.02
N PRO A 84 -3.53 -2.54 -6.75
CA PRO A 84 -3.24 -3.22 -5.49
C PRO A 84 -1.76 -3.19 -5.14
N LEU A 85 -0.87 -3.31 -6.12
CA LEU A 85 0.58 -3.32 -5.88
C LEU A 85 1.06 -1.96 -5.31
N LEU A 86 0.60 -0.84 -5.89
CA LEU A 86 0.85 0.50 -5.33
C LEU A 86 0.17 0.69 -3.96
N LEU A 87 -1.03 0.13 -3.79
CA LEU A 87 -1.77 0.17 -2.53
C LEU A 87 -1.12 -0.66 -1.41
N VAL A 88 -0.43 -1.75 -1.73
CA VAL A 88 0.40 -2.50 -0.76
C VAL A 88 1.50 -1.59 -0.22
N LEU A 89 2.24 -0.92 -1.11
CA LEU A 89 3.29 0.02 -0.72
C LEU A 89 2.71 1.19 0.10
N LEU A 90 1.57 1.75 -0.32
CA LEU A 90 0.85 2.78 0.43
C LEU A 90 0.49 2.29 1.84
N GLY A 91 -0.05 1.07 1.98
CA GLY A 91 -0.43 0.50 3.26
C GLY A 91 0.77 0.19 4.17
N PHE A 92 1.93 -0.11 3.61
CA PHE A 92 3.18 -0.24 4.37
C PHE A 92 3.67 1.13 4.85
N LEU A 93 3.65 2.14 3.98
CA LEU A 93 4.04 3.49 4.35
C LEU A 93 3.10 4.10 5.38
N GLU A 94 1.79 3.89 5.27
CA GLU A 94 0.80 4.34 6.26
C GLU A 94 1.06 3.71 7.63
N ARG A 95 1.37 2.40 7.66
CA ARG A 95 1.75 1.72 8.90
C ARG A 95 2.99 2.32 9.53
N VAL A 96 4.06 2.47 8.74
CA VAL A 96 5.33 3.02 9.23
C VAL A 96 5.11 4.44 9.74
N ASN A 97 4.32 5.23 9.00
CA ASN A 97 3.99 6.60 9.33
C ASN A 97 3.20 6.73 10.65
N ASP A 98 2.24 5.85 10.89
CA ASP A 98 1.49 5.77 12.17
C ASP A 98 2.42 5.55 13.39
N ARG A 99 3.65 5.06 13.18
CA ARG A 99 4.63 4.87 14.25
C ARG A 99 5.58 6.04 14.46
N ILE A 100 5.69 6.95 13.49
CA ILE A 100 6.53 8.15 13.59
C ILE A 100 5.83 9.15 14.53
N THR A 101 6.43 9.41 15.68
CA THR A 101 5.83 10.23 16.75
C THR A 101 5.94 11.73 16.49
N VAL A 102 6.91 12.18 15.67
CA VAL A 102 7.14 13.59 15.35
C VAL A 102 7.39 13.75 13.85
N GLY A 103 6.61 14.60 13.18
CA GLY A 103 6.84 14.95 11.77
C GLY A 103 6.45 13.89 10.74
N GLY A 104 5.52 12.98 11.07
CA GLY A 104 4.92 12.06 10.10
C GLY A 104 4.16 12.79 8.99
N VAL A 105 4.02 12.14 7.84
CA VAL A 105 3.17 12.61 6.74
C VAL A 105 1.71 12.60 7.18
N GLY A 106 0.96 13.65 6.87
CA GLY A 106 -0.45 13.75 7.27
C GLY A 106 -1.30 12.63 6.67
N LYS A 107 -2.23 12.08 7.46
CA LYS A 107 -3.17 11.01 7.04
C LYS A 107 -3.99 11.38 5.79
N TRP A 108 -4.22 12.68 5.58
CA TRP A 108 -4.88 13.22 4.39
C TRP A 108 -4.14 12.92 3.09
N VAL A 109 -2.81 12.87 3.10
CA VAL A 109 -2.00 12.52 1.91
C VAL A 109 -2.24 11.07 1.53
N PHE A 110 -2.19 10.15 2.49
CA PHE A 110 -2.46 8.73 2.26
C PHE A 110 -3.88 8.51 1.74
N ARG A 111 -4.87 9.18 2.33
CA ARG A 111 -6.26 9.15 1.87
C ARG A 111 -6.40 9.71 0.45
N GLY A 112 -5.71 10.79 0.11
CA GLY A 112 -5.69 11.36 -1.23
C GLY A 112 -5.10 10.40 -2.26
N ILE A 113 -3.95 9.79 -1.97
CA ILE A 113 -3.32 8.80 -2.86
C ILE A 113 -4.21 7.57 -3.04
N HIS A 114 -4.87 7.11 -1.98
CA HIS A 114 -5.80 6.00 -2.04
C HIS A 114 -6.99 6.29 -2.97
N LEU A 115 -7.62 7.46 -2.82
CA LEU A 115 -8.72 7.88 -3.69
C LEU A 115 -8.26 8.04 -5.14
N LEU A 116 -7.08 8.63 -5.35
CA LEU A 116 -6.51 8.80 -6.68
C LEU A 116 -6.20 7.44 -7.34
N SER A 117 -5.76 6.45 -6.56
CA SER A 117 -5.54 5.08 -7.03
C SER A 117 -6.84 4.40 -7.46
N ILE A 118 -7.93 4.59 -6.72
CA ILE A 118 -9.26 4.10 -7.12
C ILE A 118 -9.70 4.77 -8.42
N THR A 119 -9.53 6.09 -8.54
CA THR A 119 -9.87 6.81 -9.78
C THR A 119 -9.07 6.29 -10.97
N ALA A 120 -7.75 6.14 -10.83
CA ALA A 120 -6.89 5.59 -11.88
C ALA A 120 -7.32 4.17 -12.29
N LEU A 121 -7.69 3.36 -11.32
CA LEU A 121 -8.20 2.01 -11.55
C LEU A 121 -9.50 2.02 -12.35
N VAL A 122 -10.48 2.86 -11.97
CA VAL A 122 -11.75 2.98 -12.70
C VAL A 122 -11.52 3.45 -14.14
N LEU A 123 -10.64 4.44 -14.34
CA LEU A 123 -10.26 4.89 -15.69
C LEU A 123 -9.63 3.77 -16.52
N ALA A 124 -8.79 2.94 -15.90
CA ALA A 124 -8.16 1.81 -16.59
C ALA A 124 -9.17 0.73 -16.98
N ILE A 125 -10.18 0.48 -16.14
CA ILE A 125 -11.27 -0.47 -16.43
C ILE A 125 -12.10 0.06 -17.61
N ILE A 126 -12.63 1.28 -17.52
CA ILE A 126 -13.47 1.87 -18.58
C ILE A 126 -12.65 2.02 -19.88
N GLY A 127 -11.39 2.42 -19.78
CA GLY A 127 -10.51 2.52 -20.94
C GLY A 127 -10.29 1.16 -21.63
N GLY A 128 -10.18 0.08 -20.86
CA GLY A 128 -10.07 -1.28 -21.39
C GLY A 128 -11.35 -1.76 -22.07
N THR A 129 -12.52 -1.52 -21.45
CA THR A 129 -13.82 -1.91 -22.03
C THR A 129 -14.11 -1.15 -23.33
N ASP A 130 -13.81 0.15 -23.37
CA ASP A 130 -14.07 1.00 -24.54
C ASP A 130 -13.15 0.67 -25.74
N ILE A 131 -11.95 0.15 -25.50
CA ILE A 131 -11.04 -0.32 -26.55
C ILE A 131 -11.53 -1.63 -27.18
N ALA A 132 -12.19 -2.49 -26.39
CA ALA A 132 -12.75 -3.75 -26.88
C ALA A 132 -14.02 -3.55 -27.73
N ASP A 133 -14.61 -2.35 -27.72
CA ASP A 133 -15.81 -2.02 -28.48
C ASP A 133 -15.53 -1.92 -30.00
N ARG A 134 -16.54 -2.24 -30.81
CA ARG A 134 -16.44 -2.21 -32.28
C ARG A 134 -16.48 -0.79 -32.85
N SER A 135 -17.07 0.16 -32.14
CA SER A 135 -17.22 1.54 -32.58
C SER A 135 -15.90 2.33 -32.50
N ALA A 136 -15.60 3.12 -33.53
CA ALA A 136 -14.35 3.89 -33.61
C ALA A 136 -14.28 5.01 -32.55
N SER A 137 -15.42 5.62 -32.21
CA SER A 137 -15.52 6.68 -31.19
C SER A 137 -15.22 6.16 -29.78
N SER A 138 -15.70 4.96 -29.44
CA SER A 138 -15.42 4.34 -28.13
C SER A 138 -13.95 3.96 -28.04
N ARG A 139 -13.36 3.38 -29.11
CA ARG A 139 -11.93 3.06 -29.14
C ARG A 139 -11.02 4.27 -28.89
N SER A 140 -11.30 5.41 -29.54
CA SER A 140 -10.51 6.64 -29.30
C SER A 140 -10.65 7.17 -27.87
N THR A 141 -11.85 7.03 -27.30
CA THR A 141 -12.12 7.44 -25.91
C THR A 141 -11.38 6.51 -24.94
N GLY A 142 -11.44 5.20 -25.17
CA GLY A 142 -10.76 4.20 -24.36
C GLY A 142 -9.23 4.38 -24.33
N HIS A 143 -8.61 4.66 -25.48
CA HIS A 143 -7.19 5.01 -25.52
C HIS A 143 -6.85 6.23 -24.66
N THR A 144 -7.67 7.27 -24.72
CA THR A 144 -7.48 8.49 -23.92
C THR A 144 -7.62 8.20 -22.42
N LEU A 145 -8.59 7.36 -22.04
CA LEU A 145 -8.81 6.95 -20.65
C LEU A 145 -7.65 6.08 -20.12
N LEU A 146 -7.13 5.14 -20.91
CA LEU A 146 -5.96 4.35 -20.53
C LEU A 146 -4.71 5.21 -20.36
N GLN A 147 -4.47 6.16 -21.27
CA GLN A 147 -3.36 7.11 -21.18
C GLN A 147 -3.47 7.92 -19.90
N ALA A 148 -4.64 8.50 -19.63
CA ALA A 148 -4.89 9.27 -18.40
C ALA A 148 -4.68 8.41 -17.15
N GLY A 149 -5.24 7.20 -17.09
CA GLY A 149 -5.06 6.27 -15.97
C GLY A 149 -3.58 5.91 -15.72
N SER A 150 -2.82 5.64 -16.79
CA SER A 150 -1.39 5.31 -16.68
C SER A 150 -0.54 6.47 -16.14
N VAL A 151 -0.84 7.71 -16.54
CA VAL A 151 -0.16 8.91 -16.03
C VAL A 151 -0.48 9.14 -14.55
N ILE A 152 -1.73 8.88 -14.14
CA ILE A 152 -2.11 8.95 -12.72
C ILE A 152 -1.37 7.89 -11.90
N PHE A 153 -1.26 6.65 -12.39
CA PHE A 153 -0.46 5.61 -11.72
C PHE A 153 1.01 6.00 -11.61
N LEU A 154 1.59 6.62 -12.64
CA LEU A 154 2.95 7.16 -12.58
C LEU A 154 3.09 8.26 -11.51
N ALA A 155 2.15 9.20 -11.45
CA ALA A 155 2.14 10.25 -10.42
C ALA A 155 2.03 9.67 -9.00
N ILE A 156 1.18 8.65 -8.81
CA ILE A 156 1.06 7.91 -7.54
C ILE A 156 2.39 7.25 -7.19
N TYR A 157 3.03 6.56 -8.14
CA TYR A 157 4.34 5.93 -7.92
C TYR A 157 5.38 6.97 -7.49
N LEU A 158 5.46 8.12 -8.16
CA LEU A 158 6.42 9.18 -7.80
C LEU A 158 6.16 9.73 -6.39
N ALA A 159 4.89 9.92 -6.02
CA ALA A 159 4.52 10.36 -4.68
C ALA A 159 4.90 9.31 -3.62
N LEU A 160 4.61 8.02 -3.87
CA LEU A 160 4.98 6.92 -2.98
C LEU A 160 6.50 6.75 -2.86
N ALA A 161 7.23 6.88 -3.97
CA ALA A 161 8.69 6.84 -3.98
C ALA A 161 9.27 8.00 -3.16
N ALA A 162 8.76 9.22 -3.34
CA ALA A 162 9.17 10.38 -2.57
C ALA A 162 8.91 10.18 -1.07
N ILE A 163 7.72 9.72 -0.69
CA ILE A 163 7.39 9.41 0.72
C ILE A 163 8.34 8.34 1.25
N THR A 164 8.54 7.23 0.52
CA THR A 164 9.44 6.14 0.92
C THR A 164 10.86 6.65 1.18
N ILE A 165 11.40 7.47 0.28
CA ILE A 165 12.75 8.05 0.40
C ILE A 165 12.82 9.02 1.58
N LEU A 166 11.81 9.88 1.76
CA LEU A 166 11.77 10.82 2.89
C LEU A 166 11.69 10.08 4.24
N THR A 167 10.85 9.05 4.32
CA THR A 167 10.73 8.19 5.49
C THR A 167 12.03 7.41 5.73
N PHE A 168 12.70 6.94 4.68
CA PHE A 168 14.02 6.29 4.78
C PHE A 168 15.10 7.24 5.32
N ARG A 169 15.15 8.49 4.85
CA ARG A 169 16.12 9.48 5.35
C ARG A 169 15.91 9.84 6.82
N ARG A 170 14.69 9.68 7.33
CA ARG A 170 14.33 9.92 8.74
C ARG A 170 14.39 8.66 9.61
N LYS A 171 15.03 7.60 9.13
CA LYS A 171 15.24 6.35 9.87
C LYS A 171 15.97 6.51 11.22
N GLY A 172 16.64 7.63 11.46
CA GLY A 172 17.26 7.91 12.77
C GLY A 172 16.24 8.06 13.91
N ASP A 173 15.00 8.46 13.60
CA ASP A 173 14.04 8.97 14.63
C ASP A 173 12.87 8.02 14.94
N ALA A 174 12.72 6.91 14.20
CA ALA A 174 11.60 5.97 14.39
C ALA A 174 11.97 4.75 15.28
N GLN A 175 10.97 4.01 15.74
CA GLN A 175 11.16 2.90 16.70
C GLN A 175 11.71 1.62 16.04
N PRO A 176 12.49 0.77 16.77
CA PRO A 176 13.25 -0.39 16.23
C PRO A 176 12.50 -1.54 15.52
N GLY A 177 11.20 -1.46 15.23
CA GLY A 177 10.40 -2.60 14.76
C GLY A 177 10.05 -2.61 13.26
N ASP A 178 9.96 -1.44 12.62
CA ASP A 178 9.30 -1.30 11.31
C ASP A 178 10.26 -0.98 10.14
N TRP A 179 11.57 -0.95 10.39
CA TRP A 179 12.60 -0.65 9.39
C TRP A 179 12.59 -1.57 8.20
N LYS A 180 12.25 -2.85 8.43
CA LYS A 180 12.20 -3.87 7.38
C LYS A 180 11.14 -3.57 6.32
N LEU A 181 10.04 -2.89 6.69
CA LEU A 181 9.01 -2.47 5.74
C LEU A 181 9.51 -1.33 4.84
N ILE A 182 10.29 -0.40 5.41
CA ILE A 182 10.89 0.69 4.63
C ILE A 182 11.97 0.15 3.70
N ASP A 183 12.81 -0.76 4.20
CA ASP A 183 13.84 -1.43 3.38
C ASP A 183 13.22 -2.24 2.25
N ALA A 184 12.14 -2.99 2.53
CA ALA A 184 11.39 -3.71 1.50
C ALA A 184 10.73 -2.75 0.49
N GLY A 185 10.14 -1.66 0.96
CA GLY A 185 9.58 -0.62 0.10
C GLY A 185 10.65 -0.03 -0.83
N LEU A 186 11.80 0.34 -0.29
CA LEU A 186 12.93 0.89 -1.05
C LEU A 186 13.50 -0.13 -2.05
N ALA A 187 13.64 -1.39 -1.64
CA ALA A 187 14.10 -2.47 -2.52
C ALA A 187 13.11 -2.79 -3.64
N ALA A 188 11.80 -2.62 -3.40
CA ALA A 188 10.76 -2.83 -4.38
C ALA A 188 10.63 -1.68 -5.40
N LEU A 189 10.98 -0.43 -5.03
CA LEU A 189 10.86 0.74 -5.91
C LEU A 189 11.43 0.56 -7.33
N PRO A 190 12.66 0.05 -7.56
CA PRO A 190 13.18 -0.10 -8.91
C PRO A 190 12.35 -1.07 -9.77
N PHE A 191 11.88 -2.18 -9.20
CA PHE A 191 11.03 -3.14 -9.91
C PHE A 191 9.65 -2.56 -10.19
N LEU A 192 9.12 -1.81 -9.22
CA LEU A 192 7.89 -1.03 -9.34
C LEU A 192 7.98 0.01 -10.47
N LEU A 193 9.12 0.71 -10.59
CA LEU A 193 9.34 1.67 -11.66
C LEU A 193 9.24 0.99 -13.03
N VAL A 194 9.93 -0.14 -13.23
CA VAL A 194 9.87 -0.87 -14.50
C VAL A 194 8.44 -1.31 -14.81
N ARG A 195 7.70 -1.81 -13.80
CA ARG A 195 6.30 -2.22 -13.94
C ARG A 195 5.39 -1.05 -14.38
N ILE A 196 5.54 0.12 -13.75
CA ILE A 196 4.72 1.30 -14.06
C ILE A 196 5.11 1.90 -15.41
N LEU A 197 6.40 1.94 -15.74
CA LEU A 197 6.86 2.38 -17.06
C LEU A 197 6.33 1.48 -18.17
N TYR A 198 6.30 0.15 -17.97
CA TYR A 198 5.67 -0.76 -18.91
C TYR A 198 4.18 -0.39 -19.13
N THR A 199 3.42 -0.18 -18.06
CA THR A 199 2.00 0.22 -18.17
C THR A 199 1.82 1.52 -18.93
N VAL A 200 2.69 2.51 -18.71
CA VAL A 200 2.68 3.78 -19.46
C VAL A 200 3.03 3.54 -20.93
N ILE A 201 4.10 2.80 -21.22
CA ILE A 201 4.54 2.52 -22.60
C ILE A 201 3.41 1.82 -23.38
N VAL A 202 2.77 0.80 -22.79
CA VAL A 202 1.63 0.10 -23.42
C VAL A 202 0.45 1.05 -23.64
N ALA A 203 0.14 1.94 -22.70
CA ALA A 203 -0.95 2.90 -22.85
C ALA A 203 -0.72 3.94 -23.97
N PHE A 204 0.55 4.29 -24.24
CA PHE A 204 0.93 5.22 -25.30
C PHE A 204 1.37 4.53 -26.61
N ALA A 205 1.45 3.20 -26.64
CA ALA A 205 1.86 2.45 -27.81
C ALA A 205 0.83 2.56 -28.94
N LYS A 206 1.33 2.66 -30.18
CA LYS A 206 0.53 2.70 -31.41
C LYS A 206 0.68 1.40 -32.19
N GLU A 207 -0.22 1.17 -33.15
CA GLU A 207 -0.18 0.03 -34.08
C GLU A 207 1.21 -0.10 -34.72
N GLY A 208 1.79 -1.32 -34.66
CA GLY A 208 3.14 -1.62 -35.18
C GLY A 208 4.29 -1.48 -34.17
N SER A 209 4.02 -1.14 -32.91
CA SER A 209 5.00 -1.18 -31.82
C SER A 209 5.02 -2.54 -31.13
N VAL A 210 6.19 -2.97 -30.65
CA VAL A 210 6.38 -4.20 -29.84
C VAL A 210 5.56 -4.19 -28.52
N PHE A 211 5.08 -3.00 -28.12
CA PHE A 211 4.25 -2.78 -26.94
C PHE A 211 2.78 -2.54 -27.27
N TYR A 212 2.38 -2.74 -28.53
CA TYR A 212 0.99 -2.55 -28.95
C TYR A 212 0.10 -3.57 -28.25
N PHE A 213 -0.98 -3.10 -27.62
CA PHE A 213 -1.81 -3.92 -26.74
C PHE A 213 -2.40 -5.19 -27.37
N SER A 214 -2.59 -5.22 -28.70
CA SER A 214 -3.12 -6.38 -29.43
C SER A 214 -2.05 -7.33 -29.98
N ASP A 215 -0.78 -6.94 -29.98
CA ASP A 215 0.35 -7.75 -30.49
C ASP A 215 1.57 -7.55 -29.58
N VAL A 216 1.35 -7.74 -28.27
CA VAL A 216 2.40 -7.57 -27.28
C VAL A 216 3.33 -8.77 -27.36
N ASP A 217 4.63 -8.49 -27.52
CA ASP A 217 5.63 -9.55 -27.44
C ASP A 217 5.58 -10.23 -26.05
N VAL A 218 5.35 -11.53 -26.06
CA VAL A 218 5.21 -12.37 -24.87
C VAL A 218 6.40 -12.25 -23.94
N TYR A 219 7.61 -12.12 -24.47
CA TYR A 219 8.82 -11.96 -23.68
C TYR A 219 8.83 -10.62 -22.96
N VAL A 220 8.39 -9.55 -23.62
CA VAL A 220 8.30 -8.22 -23.00
C VAL A 220 7.27 -8.22 -21.87
N SER A 221 6.10 -8.81 -22.08
CA SER A 221 5.07 -8.97 -21.04
C SER A 221 5.59 -9.85 -19.88
N ALA A 222 6.30 -10.94 -20.19
CA ALA A 222 6.88 -11.83 -19.19
C ALA A 222 7.94 -11.13 -18.33
N PHE A 223 8.88 -10.41 -18.93
CA PHE A 223 10.00 -9.80 -18.22
C PHE A 223 9.64 -8.47 -17.56
N MET A 224 8.92 -7.57 -18.24
CA MET A 224 8.64 -6.24 -17.72
C MET A 224 7.39 -6.19 -16.84
N GLN A 225 6.39 -7.02 -17.14
CA GLN A 225 5.13 -7.04 -16.39
C GLN A 225 5.11 -8.14 -15.34
N PHE A 226 5.24 -9.42 -15.71
CA PHE A 226 5.10 -10.52 -14.75
C PHE A 226 6.30 -10.62 -13.80
N LEU A 227 7.52 -10.70 -14.33
CA LEU A 227 8.73 -10.94 -13.53
C LEU A 227 9.00 -9.79 -12.55
N MET A 228 8.91 -8.53 -12.99
CA MET A 228 9.10 -7.37 -12.11
C MET A 228 8.08 -7.35 -10.98
N GLU A 229 6.83 -7.69 -11.30
CA GLU A 229 5.79 -7.79 -10.28
C GLU A 229 6.04 -8.94 -9.31
N ALA A 230 6.44 -10.12 -9.81
CA ALA A 230 6.77 -11.27 -8.98
C ALA A 230 7.89 -10.91 -7.97
N PHE A 231 8.94 -10.19 -8.40
CA PHE A 231 9.97 -9.69 -7.49
C PHE A 231 9.40 -8.77 -6.41
N VAL A 232 8.52 -7.83 -6.76
CA VAL A 232 7.90 -6.93 -5.78
C VAL A 232 7.04 -7.72 -4.77
N VAL A 233 6.26 -8.69 -5.24
CA VAL A 233 5.42 -9.54 -4.39
C VAL A 233 6.28 -10.37 -3.44
N VAL A 234 7.38 -10.96 -3.90
CA VAL A 234 8.31 -11.70 -3.03
C VAL A 234 8.89 -10.77 -1.95
N ILE A 235 9.34 -9.57 -2.33
CA ILE A 235 9.89 -8.59 -1.38
C ILE A 235 8.84 -8.24 -0.32
N PHE A 236 7.59 -7.98 -0.72
CA PHE A 236 6.51 -7.64 0.19
C PHE A 236 6.07 -8.80 1.09
N ILE A 237 6.04 -10.03 0.57
CA ILE A 237 5.77 -11.24 1.36
C ILE A 237 6.85 -11.44 2.42
N VAL A 238 8.13 -11.36 2.02
CA VAL A 238 9.27 -11.49 2.95
C VAL A 238 9.20 -10.40 4.02
N ALA A 239 8.89 -9.16 3.64
CA ALA A 239 8.67 -8.08 4.59
C ALA A 239 7.56 -8.41 5.59
N GLY A 240 6.45 -8.99 5.14
CA GLY A 240 5.34 -9.39 6.00
C GLY A 240 5.65 -10.51 6.96
N LEU A 241 6.42 -11.51 6.53
CA LEU A 241 6.88 -12.58 7.40
C LEU A 241 7.87 -12.07 8.46
N LEU A 242 8.72 -11.10 8.10
CA LEU A 242 9.74 -10.54 8.99
C LEU A 242 9.23 -9.43 9.92
N THR A 243 8.06 -8.85 9.62
CA THR A 243 7.45 -7.78 10.42
C THR A 243 6.81 -8.36 11.68
N PRO A 244 7.17 -7.87 12.89
CA PRO A 244 6.54 -8.31 14.14
C PRO A 244 5.04 -8.04 14.16
N LYS A 245 4.30 -8.85 14.92
CA LYS A 245 2.87 -8.61 15.16
C LYS A 245 2.71 -7.26 15.87
N GLN A 246 1.71 -6.49 15.48
CA GLN A 246 1.39 -5.24 16.18
C GLN A 246 0.70 -5.58 17.51
N ASP A 247 1.37 -5.29 18.62
CA ASP A 247 0.75 -5.38 19.94
C ASP A 247 -0.25 -4.23 20.11
N LYS A 248 -1.49 -4.61 20.43
CA LYS A 248 -2.67 -3.73 20.47
C LYS A 248 -2.57 -2.64 21.55
N GLU A 249 -1.70 -2.82 22.53
CA GLU A 249 -1.61 -2.00 23.74
C GLU A 249 -1.07 -0.58 23.47
N GLY A 250 -0.20 -0.42 22.46
CA GLY A 250 0.39 0.88 22.13
C GLY A 250 -0.53 1.84 21.35
N ARG A 251 -1.58 1.34 20.68
CA ARG A 251 -2.48 2.17 19.86
C ARG A 251 -3.56 2.84 20.70
N GLY A 252 -4.15 2.10 21.65
CA GLY A 252 -5.12 2.66 22.61
C GLY A 252 -4.49 3.71 23.53
N GLN A 253 -3.27 3.48 23.99
CA GLN A 253 -2.59 4.42 24.90
C GLN A 253 -2.13 5.71 24.19
N ARG A 254 -1.83 5.65 22.88
CA ARG A 254 -1.49 6.84 22.06
C ARG A 254 -2.72 7.66 21.69
N GLU A 255 -3.85 7.03 21.35
CA GLU A 255 -5.11 7.76 21.10
C GLU A 255 -5.62 8.44 22.38
N ILE A 256 -5.58 7.74 23.52
CA ILE A 256 -5.91 8.33 24.83
C ILE A 256 -4.96 9.50 25.14
N GLY A 257 -3.65 9.33 24.94
CA GLY A 257 -2.67 10.40 25.15
C GLY A 257 -2.85 11.61 24.23
N SER A 258 -3.20 11.41 22.95
CA SER A 258 -3.49 12.51 22.03
C SER A 258 -4.81 13.21 22.36
N VAL A 259 -5.83 12.47 22.79
CA VAL A 259 -7.13 13.03 23.21
C VAL A 259 -6.98 13.81 24.52
N ASP A 260 -6.13 13.34 25.44
CA ASP A 260 -5.82 14.04 26.69
C ASP A 260 -5.00 15.32 26.45
N LEU A 261 -4.03 15.28 25.53
CA LEU A 261 -3.27 16.48 25.11
C LEU A 261 -4.14 17.49 24.37
N GLU A 262 -5.06 17.04 23.52
CA GLU A 262 -6.01 17.91 22.80
C GLU A 262 -7.07 18.50 23.77
N ARG A 263 -7.52 17.72 24.77
CA ARG A 263 -8.34 18.24 25.89
C ARG A 263 -7.59 19.21 26.78
N ALA A 264 -6.29 19.01 27.00
CA ALA A 264 -5.45 19.91 27.78
C ALA A 264 -5.15 21.21 27.02
N GLY A 265 -4.96 21.15 25.69
CA GLY A 265 -4.78 22.32 24.81
C GLY A 265 -6.07 23.12 24.56
N GLY A 266 -7.24 22.53 24.82
CA GLY A 266 -8.55 23.19 24.68
C GLY A 266 -9.02 24.00 25.89
N ARG A 267 -8.29 24.00 27.02
CA ARG A 267 -8.57 24.93 28.14
C ARG A 267 -7.84 26.23 27.87
N GLY A 268 -8.56 27.22 27.35
CA GLY A 268 -8.09 28.59 27.20
C GLY A 268 -7.51 29.15 28.52
N PRO A 269 -6.65 30.17 28.45
CA PRO A 269 -5.90 30.64 29.60
C PRO A 269 -6.87 31.15 30.68
N MET A 270 -6.84 30.52 31.86
CA MET A 270 -7.40 31.14 33.06
C MET A 270 -6.58 32.39 33.35
N ARG A 271 -7.25 33.54 33.22
CA ARG A 271 -6.78 34.84 33.68
C ARG A 271 -6.62 34.78 35.19
N SER A 272 -5.39 34.87 35.68
CA SER A 272 -5.08 35.23 37.07
C SER A 272 -4.11 36.39 37.05
N GLU A 273 -4.66 37.60 37.12
CA GLU A 273 -3.97 38.75 37.69
C GLU A 273 -3.83 38.49 39.20
N ASP A 274 -2.59 38.35 39.68
CA ASP A 274 -2.02 39.16 40.76
C ASP A 274 -0.95 38.45 41.60
N ALA A 275 0.02 39.28 42.00
CA ALA A 275 0.97 39.15 43.10
C ALA A 275 2.22 38.29 42.89
N GLY A 276 3.36 38.99 42.83
CA GLY A 276 4.68 38.41 42.67
C GLY A 276 5.27 37.83 43.97
N ALA A 277 6.30 37.01 43.80
CA ALA A 277 7.46 36.89 44.67
C ALA A 277 8.42 35.89 44.03
N GLY A 278 9.69 36.28 43.91
CA GLY A 278 10.71 35.46 43.28
C GLY A 278 10.99 34.17 44.06
N SER A 279 11.25 33.10 43.32
CA SER A 279 12.20 32.06 43.76
C SER A 279 12.79 31.38 42.53
N LYS A 280 14.12 31.28 42.50
CA LYS A 280 14.88 30.53 41.50
C LYS A 280 14.46 29.06 41.57
N VAL A 281 14.00 28.49 40.46
CA VAL A 281 13.79 27.05 40.34
C VAL A 281 15.06 26.45 39.74
N GLU A 282 15.80 25.77 40.60
CA GLU A 282 17.00 25.00 40.33
C GLU A 282 16.61 23.71 39.59
N TRP A 283 17.18 23.48 38.40
CA TRP A 283 16.94 22.27 37.61
C TRP A 283 17.71 21.09 38.20
N GLY A 284 17.14 20.48 39.25
CA GLY A 284 17.59 19.21 39.81
C GLY A 284 17.18 18.03 38.92
N GLU A 285 18.14 17.14 38.67
CA GLU A 285 18.04 15.91 37.87
C GLU A 285 16.75 15.11 38.13
N ARG A 286 16.01 14.78 37.05
CA ARG A 286 14.89 13.84 37.11
C ARG A 286 15.39 12.42 37.35
N ARG A 287 15.45 12.01 38.62
CA ARG A 287 15.47 10.60 39.00
C ARG A 287 14.17 9.92 38.56
N GLN A 288 14.30 8.82 37.80
CA GLN A 288 13.22 7.89 37.47
C GLN A 288 12.58 7.39 38.77
N ARG A 289 11.29 7.67 38.98
CA ARG A 289 10.52 7.11 40.11
C ARG A 289 9.89 5.79 39.69
N SER A 290 10.15 4.73 40.45
CA SER A 290 9.58 3.39 40.21
C SER A 290 8.12 3.33 40.67
N ALA A 291 7.33 2.46 40.05
CA ALA A 291 5.88 2.33 40.24
C ALA A 291 5.42 1.97 41.67
N TRP A 292 6.36 1.71 42.60
CA TRP A 292 6.07 1.28 43.96
C TRP A 292 6.04 2.40 45.00
N ASP A 293 6.38 3.64 44.64
CA ASP A 293 6.40 4.80 45.55
C ASP A 293 5.05 5.55 45.65
N TYR A 294 3.93 4.85 45.49
CA TYR A 294 2.61 5.46 45.61
C TYR A 294 2.24 5.66 47.09
N ARG A 295 2.56 6.83 47.64
CA ARG A 295 1.93 7.31 48.89
C ARG A 295 0.60 7.98 48.54
N PRO A 296 -0.55 7.48 49.04
CA PRO A 296 -1.83 8.12 48.78
C PRO A 296 -1.84 9.54 49.37
N SER A 297 -2.44 10.48 48.63
CA SER A 297 -2.58 11.87 49.05
C SER A 297 -3.47 11.96 50.30
N LYS A 298 -3.19 12.93 51.18
CA LYS A 298 -3.92 13.13 52.46
C LYS A 298 -5.44 13.24 52.29
N LEU A 299 -5.91 13.69 51.12
CA LEU A 299 -7.32 13.74 50.74
C LEU A 299 -8.02 12.37 50.79
N ILE A 300 -7.30 11.27 50.55
CA ILE A 300 -7.85 9.90 50.59
C ILE A 300 -7.82 9.35 52.02
N SER A 301 -6.83 9.75 52.82
CA SER A 301 -6.75 9.42 54.25
C SER A 301 -7.95 9.99 55.01
N ASP A 302 -8.28 11.25 54.75
CA ASP A 302 -9.33 11.94 55.49
C ASP A 302 -10.73 11.38 55.14
N ALA A 303 -10.97 11.04 53.86
CA ALA A 303 -12.21 10.42 53.40
C ALA A 303 -12.45 9.00 53.97
N ILE A 304 -11.40 8.26 54.33
CA ILE A 304 -11.51 6.93 54.95
C ILE A 304 -11.69 7.03 56.47
N SER A 305 -11.22 8.12 57.09
CA SER A 305 -11.25 8.31 58.56
C SER A 305 -12.55 8.92 59.10
N GLY A 306 -13.50 9.29 58.23
CA GLY A 306 -14.82 9.77 58.64
C GLY A 306 -14.79 11.01 59.55
N ARG A 307 -13.97 12.00 59.21
CA ARG A 307 -14.06 13.37 59.75
C ARG A 307 -14.22 14.38 58.63
#